data_AF-A0AAD8AG09-F1
#
_entry.id   AF-A0AAD8AG09-F1
#
_cell.length_a   1.000
_cell.length_b   1.000
_cell.length_c   1.000
_cell.angle_alpha   90.00
_cell.angle_beta   90.00
_cell.angle_gamma   90.00
#
_symmetry.space_group_name_H-M   'P 1'
#
loop_
_entity.id
_entity.type
_entity.pdbx_description
1 polymer ?
#
loop_
_entity_poly.entity_id
_entity_poly.type
_entity_poly.pdbx_seq_one_letter_code
_entity_poly.pdbx_strand_id
1 'polypeptide(L)'
;MSEGDMLYGTSLSLESIKVIAESVGVGNLPDEAAKQLADDVSYRLKQIIQNNRYEELTKPKSITVTQINYSNVKSRERGNGWQHL
;
A
#
# COMPACT_ATOMS: atom_id res chain seq x y z
N MET A 1 22.19 -1.57 -17.45
CA MET A 1 21.49 -1.93 -16.20
C MET A 1 20.14 -1.25 -16.26
N SER A 2 19.09 -2.03 -16.35
CA SER A 2 17.75 -1.54 -16.65
C SER A 2 17.12 -0.97 -15.39
N GLU A 3 16.40 0.14 -15.52
CA GLU A 3 15.71 0.87 -14.45
C GLU A 3 14.74 -0.02 -13.63
N GLY A 4 14.36 -1.17 -14.17
CA GLY A 4 13.57 -2.20 -13.49
C GLY A 4 14.28 -2.99 -12.39
N ASP A 5 15.63 -3.06 -12.38
CA ASP A 5 16.37 -3.87 -11.40
C ASP A 5 16.49 -3.17 -10.03
N MET A 6 16.25 -1.86 -9.94
CA MET A 6 16.28 -1.11 -8.67
C MET A 6 14.96 -1.21 -7.87
N LEU A 7 13.93 -1.89 -8.39
CA LEU A 7 12.66 -2.12 -7.69
C LEU A 7 12.73 -3.28 -6.68
N TYR A 8 13.79 -4.10 -6.69
CA TYR A 8 13.86 -5.40 -6.00
C TYR A 8 14.22 -5.38 -4.50
N GLY A 9 14.06 -4.25 -3.81
CA GLY A 9 14.35 -4.15 -2.38
C GLY A 9 13.19 -3.67 -1.49
N THR A 10 11.95 -3.61 -2.00
CA THR A 10 10.83 -2.95 -1.28
C THR A 10 9.52 -3.73 -1.26
N SER A 11 9.52 -5.02 -1.60
CA SER A 11 8.36 -5.88 -1.36
C SER A 11 8.38 -6.47 0.05
N LEU A 12 7.20 -6.60 0.66
CA LEU A 12 7.06 -7.31 1.94
C LEU A 12 7.41 -8.80 1.76
N SER A 13 7.98 -9.42 2.80
CA SER A 13 8.28 -10.85 2.75
C SER A 13 7.00 -11.68 2.73
N LEU A 14 7.03 -12.81 2.02
CA LEU A 14 5.89 -13.74 1.95
C LEU A 14 5.50 -14.24 3.35
N GLU A 15 6.48 -14.43 4.23
CA GLU A 15 6.25 -14.84 5.62
C GLU A 15 5.44 -13.79 6.40
N SER A 16 5.72 -12.50 6.21
CA SER A 16 4.92 -11.43 6.82
C SER A 16 3.46 -11.48 6.35
N ILE A 17 3.23 -11.73 5.06
CA ILE A 17 1.87 -11.85 4.51
C ILE A 17 1.14 -13.06 5.09
N LYS A 18 1.83 -14.20 5.26
CA LYS A 18 1.25 -15.41 5.86
C LYS A 18 0.88 -15.20 7.32
N VAL A 19 1.75 -14.56 8.12
CA VAL A 19 1.45 -14.24 9.53
C VAL A 19 0.23 -13.32 9.63
N ILE A 20 0.11 -12.33 8.75
CA ILE A 20 -1.07 -11.46 8.70
C ILE A 20 -2.33 -12.26 8.33
N ALA A 21 -2.23 -13.17 7.35
CA ALA A 21 -3.34 -14.04 6.95
C ALA A 21 -3.82 -14.94 8.12
N GLU A 22 -2.89 -15.55 8.84
CA GLU A 22 -3.20 -16.37 10.02
C GLU A 22 -3.86 -15.53 11.13
N SER A 23 -3.40 -14.29 11.32
CA SER A 23 -3.97 -13.38 12.33
C SER A 23 -5.44 -13.03 12.10
N VAL A 24 -5.93 -13.14 10.85
CA VAL A 24 -7.33 -12.91 10.48
C VAL A 24 -8.11 -14.21 10.23
N GLY A 25 -7.54 -15.36 10.60
CA GLY A 25 -8.18 -16.67 10.49
C GLY A 25 -8.02 -17.37 9.14
N VAL A 26 -7.12 -16.90 8.27
CA VAL A 26 -6.79 -17.54 6.98
C VAL A 26 -5.51 -18.35 7.12
N GLY A 27 -5.65 -19.65 7.33
CA GLY A 27 -4.52 -20.60 7.38
C GLY A 27 -4.09 -21.08 5.99
N ASN A 28 -2.86 -21.59 5.89
CA ASN A 28 -2.30 -22.23 4.69
C ASN A 28 -2.40 -21.37 3.40
N LEU A 29 -2.14 -20.07 3.51
CA LEU A 29 -2.10 -19.20 2.34
C LEU A 29 -1.00 -19.67 1.35
N PRO A 30 -1.35 -19.98 0.08
CA PRO A 30 -0.37 -20.41 -0.92
C PRO A 30 0.68 -19.33 -1.23
N ASP A 31 1.90 -19.75 -1.55
CA ASP A 31 3.02 -18.84 -1.82
C ASP A 31 2.73 -17.87 -2.97
N GLU A 32 2.06 -18.34 -4.02
CA GLU A 32 1.70 -17.50 -5.15
C GLU A 32 0.69 -16.40 -4.77
N ALA A 33 -0.27 -16.73 -3.91
CA ALA A 33 -1.23 -15.75 -3.38
C ALA A 33 -0.53 -14.76 -2.42
N ALA A 34 0.37 -15.26 -1.56
CA ALA A 34 1.17 -14.42 -0.67
C ALA A 34 2.05 -13.44 -1.45
N LYS A 35 2.64 -13.88 -2.56
CA LYS A 35 3.45 -13.06 -3.45
C LYS A 35 2.63 -11.96 -4.14
N GLN A 36 1.48 -12.31 -4.72
CA GLN A 36 0.59 -11.32 -5.34
C GLN A 36 0.13 -10.25 -4.32
N LEU A 37 -0.21 -10.67 -3.10
CA LEU A 37 -0.57 -9.74 -2.02
C LEU A 37 0.61 -8.87 -1.59
N ALA A 38 1.82 -9.44 -1.50
CA ALA A 38 3.02 -8.67 -1.19
C ALA A 38 3.25 -7.57 -2.23
N ASP A 39 3.10 -7.88 -3.52
CA ASP A 39 3.27 -6.92 -4.61
C ASP A 39 2.18 -5.83 -4.59
N ASP A 40 0.90 -6.20 -4.41
CA ASP A 40 -0.21 -5.23 -4.36
C ASP A 40 -0.09 -4.28 -3.16
N VAL A 41 0.16 -4.82 -1.96
CA VAL A 41 0.32 -4.01 -0.74
C VAL A 41 1.53 -3.07 -0.88
N SER A 42 2.64 -3.57 -1.43
CA SER A 42 3.84 -2.76 -1.65
C SER A 42 3.58 -1.64 -2.67
N TYR A 43 2.81 -1.92 -3.72
CA TYR A 43 2.38 -0.91 -4.68
C TYR A 43 1.48 0.14 -4.03
N ARG A 44 0.47 -0.28 -3.25
CA ARG A 44 -0.44 0.63 -2.54
C ARG A 44 0.29 1.51 -1.52
N LEU A 45 1.27 0.96 -0.80
CA LEU A 45 2.14 1.73 0.09
C LEU A 45 2.92 2.81 -0.68
N LYS A 46 3.53 2.46 -1.81
CA LYS A 46 4.23 3.42 -2.69
C LYS A 46 3.28 4.51 -3.17
N GLN A 47 2.05 4.17 -3.55
CA GLN A 47 1.02 5.13 -3.96
C GLN A 47 0.64 6.09 -2.84
N ILE A 48 0.40 5.58 -1.62
CA ILE A 48 0.11 6.44 -0.46
C ILE A 48 1.26 7.41 -0.21
N ILE A 49 2.51 6.93 -0.18
CA ILE A 49 3.69 7.77 0.03
C ILE A 49 3.81 8.84 -1.05
N GLN A 50 3.65 8.46 -2.32
CA GLN A 50 3.73 9.39 -3.45
C GLN A 50 2.61 10.43 -3.41
N ASN A 51 1.36 10.03 -3.16
CA ASN A 51 0.22 10.94 -3.11
C ASN A 51 0.39 12.00 -2.01
N ASN A 52 0.83 11.60 -0.82
CA ASN A 52 1.10 12.56 0.26
C ASN A 52 2.26 13.50 -0.09
N ARG A 53 3.27 13.04 -0.85
CA ARG A 53 4.36 13.90 -1.34
C ARG A 53 3.89 14.98 -2.32
N TYR A 54 2.97 14.65 -3.23
CA TYR A 54 2.48 15.61 -4.24
C TYR A 54 1.42 16.57 -3.71
N GLU A 55 0.65 16.19 -2.69
CA GLU A 55 -0.27 17.10 -2.00
C GLU A 55 0.49 18.18 -1.18
N GLU A 56 1.77 17.95 -0.85
CA GLU A 56 2.59 18.80 0.01
C GLU A 56 3.65 19.64 -0.76
N LEU A 57 3.35 20.05 -2.00
CA LEU A 57 4.22 20.86 -2.87
C LEU A 57 4.68 22.24 -2.31
N THR A 58 4.47 22.53 -1.02
CA THR A 58 4.92 23.78 -0.39
C THR A 58 5.90 23.63 0.79
N LYS A 59 6.14 22.45 1.38
CA LYS A 59 7.09 22.31 2.54
C LYS A 59 7.75 20.91 2.66
N PRO A 60 8.94 20.80 3.31
CA PRO A 60 9.81 19.62 3.20
C PRO A 60 9.42 18.39 4.05
N LYS A 61 9.35 17.23 3.38
CA LYS A 61 10.04 15.94 3.64
C LYS A 61 9.68 15.05 4.86
N SER A 62 8.60 15.26 5.59
CA SER A 62 8.14 14.29 6.61
C SER A 62 6.65 13.99 6.53
N ILE A 63 6.30 12.79 6.03
CA ILE A 63 4.92 12.29 6.11
C ILE A 63 4.59 12.09 7.59
N THR A 64 3.70 12.93 8.13
CA THR A 64 3.28 12.85 9.52
C THR A 64 2.08 11.89 9.64
N VAL A 65 1.92 11.21 10.79
CA VAL A 65 0.83 10.22 11.04
C VAL A 65 -0.57 10.75 10.67
N THR A 66 -0.79 12.06 10.84
CA THR A 66 -2.03 12.76 10.49
C THR A 66 -2.37 12.71 8.99
N GLN A 67 -1.38 12.72 8.11
CA GLN A 67 -1.58 12.70 6.65
C GLN A 67 -1.97 11.31 6.13
N ILE A 68 -1.45 10.25 6.77
CA ILE A 68 -1.81 8.85 6.44
C ILE A 68 -3.31 8.60 6.68
N ASN A 69 -3.86 9.14 7.77
CA ASN A 69 -5.31 9.03 8.05
C ASN A 69 -6.17 9.79 7.04
N TYR A 70 -5.76 10.99 6.62
CA TYR A 70 -6.52 11.79 5.65
C TYR A 70 -6.63 11.10 4.28
N SER A 71 -5.53 10.49 3.82
CA SER A 71 -5.49 9.72 2.57
C SER A 71 -6.46 8.52 2.56
N ASN A 72 -6.61 7.84 3.71
CA ASN A 72 -7.54 6.70 3.85
C ASN A 72 -9.01 7.14 3.80
N VAL A 73 -9.35 8.26 4.45
CA VAL A 73 -10.72 8.82 4.41
C VAL A 73 -11.09 9.27 2.99
N LYS A 74 -10.24 10.06 2.33
CA LYS A 74 -10.46 10.55 0.96
C LYS A 74 -10.55 9.40 -0.07
N SER A 75 -9.79 8.32 0.13
CA SER A 75 -9.89 7.13 -0.73
C SER A 75 -11.19 6.34 -0.48
N ARG A 76 -11.71 6.35 0.75
CA ARG A 76 -12.99 5.72 1.10
C ARG A 76 -14.19 6.52 0.57
N GLU A 77 -14.13 7.84 0.58
CA GLU A 77 -15.17 8.71 0.01
C GLU A 77 -15.27 8.59 -1.51
N ARG A 78 -14.12 8.50 -2.21
CA ARG A 78 -14.10 8.28 -3.67
C ARG A 78 -14.63 6.91 -4.10
N GLY A 79 -14.54 5.90 -3.23
CA GLY A 79 -15.12 4.56 -3.48
C GLY A 79 -16.65 4.51 -3.38
N ASN A 80 -17.26 5.48 -2.68
CA ASN A 80 -18.71 5.51 -2.42
C ASN A 80 -19.46 6.50 -3.31
N GLY A 81 -18.75 7.27 -4.15
CA GLY A 81 -19.30 8.37 -4.95
C GLY A 81 -20.06 7.97 -6.23
N TRP A 82 -20.17 6.68 -6.55
CA TRP A 82 -20.84 6.20 -7.77
C TRP A 82 -22.21 5.54 -7.53
N GLN A 83 -22.80 5.68 -6.33
CA GLN A 83 -24.13 5.12 -6.05
C GLN A 83 -25.28 6.13 -6.11
N HIS A 84 -25.04 7.40 -6.44
CA HIS A 84 -26.09 8.41 -6.61
C HIS A 84 -25.80 9.30 -7.83
N LEU A 85 -25.83 8.71 -9.03
CA LEU A 85 -26.19 9.40 -10.28
C LEU A 85 -26.83 8.39 -11.23
#